data_AF-A0A1I1RZX5-F1
#
_entry.id   AF-A0A1I1RZX5-F1
#
_cell.length_a   1.000
_cell.length_b   1.000
_cell.length_c   1.000
_cell.angle_alpha   90.00
_cell.angle_beta   90.00
_cell.angle_gamma   90.00
#
_symmetry.space_group_name_H-M   'P 1'
#
loop_
_entity.id
_entity.type
_entity.pdbx_description
1 polymer ?
#
loop_
_entity_poly.entity_id
_entity_poly.type
_entity_poly.pdbx_seq_one_letter_code
_entity_poly.pdbx_strand_id
1 'polypeptide(L)'
;MPNGISTNRWCHPSASCLAAAGIAFVVRYYSRTTTMREKLLRPDEARQIAAAGIDLAVVYQDRGRQEVDFGGPRGELDANTALQQAAAVGQPPGSAIYFAVDTDFSRAQITRVVLPYFQAVRRIFSQAGGRYKIGVYGSGLTCRLLKEAPGLVDYAWLAEATGWRESRTYAAWDMKQFVNHANLCALGPDWQRCEARADFGQFRPIGSVRARARMAGRVVSTSLPLPLLAMPNAGAPAAFPPLPYGTPVEVLGEAGHGWLRVSVALDEGAVIGYVEVDGLARRTRAHERLDALSLPQVPEVHLARDNRNSSRANAGMHAYPLGEPRLPLRDPAASGPAKAAALTRLADWMDVERSARYRPTALTYCNIYAADYCFLAQVYLPRVWWNAKALAAFARGERPAPIYGRTLMEMRADHLHAWLLDFGAQFGWRRTADLDVLQAAVNAGGVAVICADREAEGRPGHITVVVPEVAGHAAVREADGTVRQPLQTQAGSRNHRYGSSGPDWWLGEQFRSFVMFLHD
;
A
#
# COMPACT_ATOMS: atom_id res chain seq x y z
N MET A 1 -1.03 37.44 -11.50
CA MET A 1 -0.43 36.13 -11.15
C MET A 1 -1.17 35.62 -9.93
N PRO A 2 -1.64 34.36 -9.91
CA PRO A 2 -2.24 33.78 -8.72
C PRO A 2 -1.30 33.89 -7.52
N ASN A 3 -1.83 34.35 -6.38
CA ASN A 3 -1.12 34.36 -5.11
C ASN A 3 -1.57 33.15 -4.30
N GLY A 4 -0.61 32.39 -3.78
CA GLY A 4 -0.87 31.19 -3.01
C GLY A 4 0.07 31.06 -1.83
N ILE A 5 -0.03 29.93 -1.16
CA ILE A 5 0.84 29.58 -0.02
C ILE A 5 1.38 28.16 -0.17
N SER A 6 2.50 27.87 0.47
CA SER A 6 2.92 26.51 0.80
C SER A 6 3.02 26.37 2.32
N THR A 7 2.60 25.23 2.85
CA THR A 7 2.68 24.97 4.29
C THR A 7 2.66 23.47 4.56
N ASN A 8 3.33 23.02 5.61
CA ASN A 8 3.29 21.65 6.12
C ASN A 8 2.22 21.47 7.22
N ARG A 9 1.35 22.45 7.47
CA ARG A 9 0.23 22.37 8.42
C ARG A 9 -1.10 22.07 7.72
N TRP A 10 -2.09 21.58 8.46
CA TRP A 10 -3.44 21.40 7.92
C TRP A 10 -4.07 22.72 7.49
N CYS A 11 -4.59 22.76 6.27
CA CYS A 11 -5.25 23.94 5.72
C CYS A 11 -6.77 23.89 5.84
N HIS A 12 -7.38 22.70 5.96
CA HIS A 12 -8.83 22.56 6.05
C HIS A 12 -9.49 23.37 7.19
N PRO A 13 -8.92 23.51 8.41
CA PRO A 13 -9.53 24.34 9.45
C PRO A 13 -9.50 25.84 9.11
N SER A 14 -8.62 26.24 8.19
CA SER A 14 -8.46 27.62 7.75
C SER A 14 -9.06 27.89 6.36
N ALA A 15 -9.70 26.92 5.69
CA ALA A 15 -10.06 27.03 4.27
C ALA A 15 -10.92 28.27 3.96
N SER A 16 -11.95 28.54 4.76
CA SER A 16 -12.79 29.74 4.59
C SER A 16 -12.02 31.04 4.85
N CYS A 17 -11.13 31.05 5.84
CA CYS A 17 -10.30 32.21 6.14
C CYS A 17 -9.26 32.47 5.04
N LEU A 18 -8.65 31.42 4.49
CA LEU A 18 -7.72 31.50 3.37
C LEU A 18 -8.40 32.07 2.12
N ALA A 19 -9.62 31.63 1.83
CA ALA A 19 -10.41 32.17 0.72
C ALA A 19 -10.75 33.67 0.94
N ALA A 20 -11.16 34.04 2.16
CA ALA A 20 -11.42 35.44 2.52
C ALA A 20 -10.16 36.32 2.46
N ALA A 21 -8.98 35.75 2.73
CA ALA A 21 -7.68 36.40 2.61
C ALA A 21 -7.18 36.50 1.15
N GLY A 22 -7.95 36.03 0.17
CA GLY A 22 -7.60 36.09 -1.25
C GLY A 22 -6.52 35.09 -1.69
N ILE A 23 -6.33 34.00 -0.93
CA ILE A 23 -5.42 32.92 -1.31
C ILE A 23 -6.06 32.11 -2.44
N ALA A 24 -5.43 32.15 -3.62
CA ALA A 24 -5.94 31.48 -4.83
C ALA A 24 -5.58 29.98 -4.88
N PHE A 25 -4.43 29.60 -4.30
CA PHE A 25 -4.01 28.21 -4.25
C PHE A 25 -3.17 27.87 -3.01
N VAL A 26 -3.10 26.58 -2.68
CA VAL A 26 -2.25 26.04 -1.61
C VAL A 26 -1.41 24.88 -2.14
N VAL A 27 -0.11 24.92 -1.88
CA VAL A 27 0.82 23.81 -2.13
C VAL A 27 0.89 22.91 -0.88
N ARG A 28 0.56 21.63 -1.05
CA ARG A 28 0.57 20.61 0.00
C ARG A 28 1.51 19.45 -0.35
N TYR A 29 1.74 18.53 0.58
CA TYR A 29 2.80 17.53 0.43
C TYR A 29 2.29 16.11 0.18
N TYR A 30 3.02 15.42 -0.68
CA TYR A 30 3.14 13.97 -0.72
C TYR A 30 4.45 13.55 -0.06
N SER A 31 4.44 12.39 0.58
CA SER A 31 5.59 11.83 1.29
C SER A 31 5.28 10.39 1.71
N ARG A 32 6.29 9.53 1.64
CA ARG A 32 6.28 8.15 2.14
C ARG A 32 6.74 8.06 3.59
N THR A 33 7.70 8.91 4.01
CA THR A 33 8.40 8.74 5.29
C THR A 33 8.13 9.83 6.32
N THR A 34 7.30 10.83 6.02
CA THR A 34 6.99 11.88 7.01
C THR A 34 6.25 11.31 8.21
N THR A 35 6.73 11.61 9.41
CA THR A 35 6.02 11.33 10.68
C THR A 35 5.08 12.47 11.07
N MET A 36 5.25 13.65 10.46
CA MET A 36 4.35 14.79 10.66
C MET A 36 3.03 14.55 9.91
N ARG A 37 2.01 14.09 10.64
CA ARG A 37 0.70 13.73 10.09
C ARG A 37 0.03 14.86 9.30
N GLU A 38 0.23 16.10 9.72
CA GLU A 38 -0.34 17.30 9.10
C GLU A 38 0.42 17.78 7.85
N LYS A 39 1.61 17.25 7.58
CA LYS A 39 2.34 17.55 6.35
C LYS A 39 1.62 16.96 5.13
N LEU A 40 1.10 15.74 5.29
CA LEU A 40 0.55 14.95 4.19
C LEU A 40 -0.85 15.41 3.78
N LEU A 41 -1.04 15.72 2.50
CA LEU A 41 -2.36 16.01 1.92
C LEU A 41 -3.26 14.78 1.99
N ARG A 42 -4.46 14.95 2.54
CA ARG A 42 -5.48 13.89 2.64
C ARG A 42 -6.70 14.21 1.77
N PRO A 43 -7.48 13.20 1.35
CA PRO A 43 -8.65 13.41 0.50
C PRO A 43 -9.65 14.40 1.10
N ASP A 44 -9.91 14.31 2.42
CA ASP A 44 -10.83 15.22 3.12
C ASP A 44 -10.31 16.66 3.18
N GLU A 45 -9.00 16.85 3.35
CA GLU A 45 -8.39 18.17 3.32
C GLU A 45 -8.46 18.76 1.90
N ALA A 46 -8.11 17.99 0.88
CA ALA A 46 -8.17 18.42 -0.52
C ALA A 46 -9.59 18.85 -0.93
N ARG A 47 -10.61 18.07 -0.53
CA ARG A 47 -12.02 18.41 -0.78
C ARG A 47 -12.44 19.71 -0.11
N GLN A 48 -12.05 19.93 1.14
CA GLN A 48 -12.43 21.13 1.89
C GLN A 48 -11.77 22.39 1.33
N ILE A 49 -10.50 22.32 0.95
CA ILE A 49 -9.79 23.44 0.30
C ILE A 49 -10.45 23.77 -1.04
N ALA A 50 -10.71 22.77 -1.87
CA ALA A 50 -11.37 22.99 -3.16
C ALA A 50 -12.82 23.49 -3.04
N ALA A 51 -13.56 23.04 -2.02
CA ALA A 51 -14.91 23.52 -1.73
C ALA A 51 -14.93 25.01 -1.32
N ALA A 52 -13.84 25.51 -0.73
CA ALA A 52 -13.63 26.93 -0.46
C ALA A 52 -13.21 27.73 -1.71
N GLY A 53 -13.15 27.11 -2.89
CA GLY A 53 -12.77 27.75 -4.16
C GLY A 53 -11.27 27.94 -4.34
N ILE A 54 -10.44 27.29 -3.51
CA ILE A 54 -8.99 27.39 -3.53
C ILE A 54 -8.42 26.22 -4.35
N ASP A 55 -7.50 26.52 -5.27
CA ASP A 55 -6.83 25.49 -6.06
C ASP A 55 -5.71 24.80 -5.25
N LEU A 56 -5.38 23.56 -5.63
CA LEU A 56 -4.30 22.79 -5.03
C LEU A 56 -3.12 22.67 -5.99
N ALA A 57 -1.92 22.65 -5.43
CA ALA A 57 -0.73 22.10 -6.05
C ALA A 57 -0.04 21.17 -5.05
N VAL A 58 0.81 20.26 -5.53
CA VAL A 58 1.45 19.26 -4.66
C VAL A 58 2.94 19.13 -4.92
N VAL A 59 3.69 18.88 -3.86
CA VAL A 59 5.11 18.55 -3.91
C VAL A 59 5.38 17.25 -3.15
N TYR A 60 6.12 16.34 -3.78
CA TYR A 60 6.67 15.17 -3.11
C TYR A 60 7.96 15.55 -2.40
N GLN A 61 8.00 15.34 -1.08
CA GLN A 61 9.21 15.57 -0.27
C GLN A 61 9.23 14.70 0.99
N ASP A 62 10.07 13.67 0.97
CA ASP A 62 10.50 12.92 2.17
C ASP A 62 11.70 13.62 2.84
N ARG A 63 12.84 13.51 2.16
CA ARG A 63 14.11 14.19 2.43
C ARG A 63 14.39 15.12 1.24
N GLY A 64 15.63 15.23 0.77
CA GLY A 64 15.96 15.97 -0.45
C GLY A 64 17.03 17.03 -0.25
N ARG A 65 17.89 16.87 0.77
CA ARG A 65 18.95 17.82 1.10
C ARG A 65 20.35 17.25 0.89
N GLN A 66 20.46 15.93 0.76
CA GLN A 66 21.72 15.21 0.62
C GLN A 66 21.72 14.34 -0.64
N GLU A 67 22.90 14.04 -1.19
CA GLU A 67 22.98 13.28 -2.45
C GLU A 67 22.35 11.87 -2.36
N VAL A 68 22.41 11.24 -1.18
CA VAL A 68 21.79 9.93 -0.91
C VAL A 68 20.25 9.96 -0.98
N ASP A 69 19.66 11.16 -0.95
CA ASP A 69 18.21 11.33 -1.12
C ASP A 69 17.79 11.28 -2.60
N PHE A 70 18.73 11.14 -3.54
CA PHE A 70 18.51 11.12 -4.98
C PHE A 70 19.11 9.86 -5.64
N GLY A 71 19.13 9.83 -6.97
CA GLY A 71 19.48 8.66 -7.78
C GLY A 71 18.27 7.88 -8.31
N GLY A 72 18.52 7.04 -9.31
CA GLY A 72 17.48 6.30 -10.03
C GLY A 72 16.54 5.48 -9.13
N PRO A 73 17.06 4.54 -8.31
CA PRO A 73 16.20 3.71 -7.44
C PRO A 73 15.33 4.52 -6.49
N ARG A 74 15.84 5.65 -5.99
CA ARG A 74 15.08 6.55 -5.13
C ARG A 74 13.98 7.29 -5.90
N GLY A 75 14.26 7.73 -7.12
CA GLY A 75 13.28 8.35 -8.02
C GLY A 75 12.13 7.41 -8.39
N GLU A 76 12.40 6.11 -8.59
CA GLU A 76 11.35 5.13 -8.87
C GLU A 76 10.39 4.96 -7.68
N LEU A 77 10.95 4.82 -6.48
CA LEU A 77 10.18 4.63 -5.26
C LEU A 77 9.28 5.86 -4.99
N ASP A 78 9.88 7.05 -5.05
CA ASP A 78 9.19 8.30 -4.79
C ASP A 78 8.11 8.60 -5.84
N ALA A 79 8.38 8.31 -7.12
CA ALA A 79 7.40 8.46 -8.19
C ALA A 79 6.17 7.55 -8.02
N ASN A 80 6.38 6.28 -7.66
CA ASN A 80 5.27 5.35 -7.43
C ASN A 80 4.41 5.78 -6.24
N THR A 81 5.02 6.22 -5.13
CA THR A 81 4.26 6.75 -3.99
C THR A 81 3.50 8.03 -4.35
N ALA A 82 4.11 8.93 -5.11
CA ALA A 82 3.45 10.15 -5.55
C ALA A 82 2.20 9.86 -6.40
N LEU A 83 2.27 8.89 -7.32
CA LEU A 83 1.12 8.47 -8.13
C LEU A 83 -0.02 7.87 -7.29
N GLN A 84 0.32 7.05 -6.28
CA GLN A 84 -0.66 6.47 -5.35
C GLN A 84 -1.37 7.56 -4.55
N GLN A 85 -0.63 8.53 -4.01
CA GLN A 85 -1.20 9.62 -3.22
C GLN A 85 -2.02 10.59 -4.08
N ALA A 86 -1.59 10.86 -5.31
CA ALA A 86 -2.37 11.62 -6.28
C ALA A 86 -3.72 10.96 -6.61
N ALA A 87 -3.73 9.64 -6.81
CA ALA A 87 -4.97 8.89 -7.00
C ALA A 87 -5.88 8.98 -5.76
N ALA A 88 -5.33 8.78 -4.57
CA ALA A 88 -6.10 8.80 -3.32
C ALA A 88 -6.82 10.12 -3.07
N VAL A 89 -6.19 11.27 -3.38
CA VAL A 89 -6.82 12.59 -3.20
C VAL A 89 -7.70 13.01 -4.37
N GLY A 90 -7.84 12.18 -5.41
CA GLY A 90 -8.62 12.50 -6.60
C GLY A 90 -8.00 13.57 -7.49
N GLN A 91 -6.66 13.67 -7.50
CA GLN A 91 -5.94 14.63 -8.33
C GLN A 91 -6.20 14.32 -9.83
N PRO A 92 -6.69 15.30 -10.61
CA PRO A 92 -7.07 15.08 -12.00
C PRO A 92 -5.84 14.93 -12.92
N PRO A 93 -5.92 14.11 -13.99
CA PRO A 93 -4.96 14.15 -15.08
C PRO A 93 -4.82 15.57 -15.66
N GLY A 94 -3.63 15.89 -16.18
CA GLY A 94 -3.25 17.22 -16.66
C GLY A 94 -2.63 18.12 -15.58
N SER A 95 -2.86 17.83 -14.29
CA SER A 95 -2.22 18.54 -13.18
C SER A 95 -0.76 18.11 -12.95
N ALA A 96 -0.03 18.81 -12.09
CA ALA A 96 1.38 18.55 -11.82
C ALA A 96 1.66 17.95 -10.45
N ILE A 97 2.77 17.22 -10.37
CA ILE A 97 3.42 16.83 -9.13
C ILE A 97 4.86 17.34 -9.16
N TYR A 98 5.21 18.20 -8.20
CA TYR A 98 6.56 18.72 -8.05
C TYR A 98 7.41 17.77 -7.21
N PHE A 99 8.70 17.63 -7.50
CA PHE A 99 9.65 16.87 -6.70
C PHE A 99 10.73 17.79 -6.15
N ALA A 100 10.99 17.69 -4.84
CA ALA A 100 11.85 18.64 -4.13
C ALA A 100 13.35 18.30 -4.22
N VAL A 101 14.14 19.28 -4.65
CA VAL A 101 15.60 19.37 -4.49
C VAL A 101 15.88 20.55 -3.56
N ASP A 102 15.76 20.31 -2.26
CA ASP A 102 15.76 21.33 -1.20
C ASP A 102 17.18 21.68 -0.73
N THR A 103 18.10 21.86 -1.68
CA THR A 103 19.50 22.18 -1.41
C THR A 103 20.19 22.80 -2.63
N ASP A 104 21.24 23.58 -2.39
CA ASP A 104 22.02 24.24 -3.44
C ASP A 104 23.13 23.35 -3.99
N PHE A 105 22.75 22.27 -4.68
CA PHE A 105 23.72 21.39 -5.30
C PHE A 105 24.52 22.07 -6.41
N SER A 106 25.79 21.68 -6.51
CA SER A 106 26.62 22.03 -7.67
C SER A 106 26.13 21.34 -8.95
N ARG A 107 26.53 21.87 -10.11
CA ARG A 107 26.26 21.24 -11.42
C ARG A 107 26.70 19.77 -11.47
N ALA A 108 27.84 19.44 -10.88
CA ALA A 108 28.34 18.07 -10.82
C ALA A 108 27.41 17.14 -10.03
N GLN A 109 26.94 17.59 -8.86
CA GLN A 109 26.01 16.83 -8.03
C GLN A 109 24.65 16.67 -8.73
N ILE A 110 24.11 17.75 -9.31
CA ILE A 110 22.86 17.70 -10.09
C ILE A 110 22.98 16.66 -11.22
N THR A 111 24.09 16.68 -11.96
CA THR A 111 24.32 15.72 -13.05
C THR A 111 24.44 14.28 -12.54
N ARG A 112 25.12 14.09 -11.40
CA ARG A 112 25.40 12.76 -10.83
C ARG A 112 24.18 12.10 -10.19
N VAL A 113 23.37 12.83 -9.42
CA VAL A 113 22.31 12.22 -8.59
C VAL A 113 20.90 12.75 -8.88
N VAL A 114 20.75 14.03 -9.20
CA VAL A 114 19.42 14.63 -9.44
C VAL A 114 18.90 14.27 -10.84
N LEU A 115 19.75 14.32 -11.86
CA LEU A 115 19.33 13.99 -13.23
C LEU A 115 18.86 12.51 -13.35
N PRO A 116 19.59 11.50 -12.82
CA PRO A 116 19.10 10.12 -12.82
C PRO A 116 17.81 9.92 -12.00
N TYR A 117 17.64 10.67 -10.91
CA TYR A 117 16.40 10.65 -10.13
C TYR A 117 15.19 11.09 -10.99
N PHE A 118 15.29 12.25 -11.65
CA PHE A 118 14.19 12.76 -12.48
C PHE A 118 13.97 11.92 -13.75
N GLN A 119 15.02 11.27 -14.29
CA GLN A 119 14.86 10.32 -15.40
C GLN A 119 14.03 9.11 -14.97
N ALA A 120 14.27 8.57 -13.78
CA ALA A 120 13.45 7.52 -13.20
C ALA A 120 12.01 7.98 -12.95
N VAL A 121 11.81 9.17 -12.39
CA VAL A 121 10.47 9.75 -12.18
C VAL A 121 9.70 9.86 -13.49
N ARG A 122 10.32 10.45 -14.53
CA ARG A 122 9.72 10.55 -15.86
C ARG A 122 9.36 9.19 -16.43
N ARG A 123 10.25 8.20 -16.32
CA ARG A 123 9.98 6.84 -16.78
C ARG A 123 8.76 6.23 -16.10
N ILE A 124 8.64 6.32 -14.78
CA ILE A 124 7.49 5.81 -14.02
C ILE A 124 6.20 6.55 -14.40
N PHE A 125 6.24 7.88 -14.51
CA PHE A 125 5.05 8.67 -14.90
C PHE A 125 4.60 8.36 -16.33
N SER A 126 5.55 8.18 -17.26
CA SER A 126 5.25 7.74 -18.62
C SER A 126 4.66 6.32 -18.65
N GLN A 127 5.19 5.39 -17.85
CA GLN A 127 4.64 4.04 -17.69
C GLN A 127 3.22 4.07 -17.09
N ALA A 128 2.91 5.04 -16.25
CA ALA A 128 1.58 5.30 -15.70
C ALA A 128 0.66 6.12 -16.64
N GLY A 129 1.01 6.22 -17.93
CA GLY A 129 0.20 6.87 -18.96
C GLY A 129 0.37 8.37 -19.08
N GLY A 130 1.39 8.96 -18.44
CA GLY A 130 1.71 10.38 -18.57
C GLY A 130 0.61 11.32 -18.07
N ARG A 131 -0.22 10.86 -17.12
CA ARG A 131 -1.38 11.59 -16.60
C ARG A 131 -1.04 12.89 -15.91
N TYR A 132 0.12 12.96 -15.27
CA TYR A 132 0.54 14.15 -14.54
C TYR A 132 1.80 14.74 -15.16
N LYS A 133 1.87 16.07 -15.10
CA LYS A 133 3.06 16.84 -15.41
C LYS A 133 4.07 16.72 -14.26
N ILE A 134 5.36 16.80 -14.58
CA ILE A 134 6.42 16.71 -13.58
C ILE A 134 6.98 18.10 -13.33
N GLY A 135 6.98 18.53 -12.07
CA GLY A 135 7.64 19.76 -11.65
C GLY A 135 8.92 19.48 -10.87
N VAL A 136 9.87 20.41 -10.89
CA VAL A 136 10.98 20.46 -9.91
C VAL A 136 10.78 21.62 -8.95
N TYR A 137 11.05 21.41 -7.67
CA TYR A 137 11.30 22.48 -6.70
C TYR A 137 12.80 22.57 -6.38
N GLY A 138 13.42 23.76 -6.41
CA GLY A 138 14.82 23.93 -6.01
C GLY A 138 15.47 25.25 -6.39
N SER A 139 16.81 25.28 -6.42
CA SER A 139 17.60 26.46 -6.84
C SER A 139 17.38 26.84 -8.30
N GLY A 140 17.75 28.06 -8.68
CA GLY A 140 17.70 28.49 -10.08
C GLY A 140 18.51 27.59 -11.01
N LEU A 141 19.70 27.15 -10.55
CA LEU A 141 20.56 26.23 -11.30
C LEU A 141 19.90 24.86 -11.51
N THR A 142 19.30 24.28 -10.47
CA THR A 142 18.58 23.00 -10.57
C THR A 142 17.38 23.12 -11.51
N CYS A 143 16.57 24.17 -11.35
CA CYS A 143 15.41 24.43 -12.19
C CYS A 143 15.80 24.53 -13.67
N ARG A 144 16.82 25.34 -13.98
CA ARG A 144 17.32 25.51 -15.34
C ARG A 144 17.81 24.22 -15.95
N LEU A 145 18.71 23.50 -15.26
CA LEU A 145 19.29 22.27 -15.80
C LEU A 145 18.26 21.18 -16.08
N LEU A 146 17.23 21.04 -15.24
CA LEU A 146 16.17 20.07 -15.48
C LEU A 146 15.18 20.51 -16.56
N LYS A 147 14.81 21.81 -16.63
CA LYS A 147 13.95 22.34 -17.71
C LYS A 147 14.62 22.26 -19.08
N GLU A 148 15.93 22.47 -19.15
CA GLU A 148 16.72 22.34 -20.39
C GLU A 148 16.94 20.87 -20.80
N ALA A 149 16.82 19.92 -19.87
CA ALA A 149 16.90 18.49 -20.19
C ALA A 149 15.64 18.05 -20.96
N PRO A 150 15.77 17.57 -22.22
CA PRO A 150 14.62 17.34 -23.09
C PRO A 150 13.58 16.39 -22.50
N GLY A 151 12.34 16.89 -22.37
CA GLY A 151 11.19 16.10 -21.91
C GLY A 151 11.28 15.65 -20.44
N LEU A 152 12.21 16.17 -19.65
CA LEU A 152 12.45 15.67 -18.30
C LEU A 152 11.45 16.24 -17.30
N VAL A 153 11.30 17.57 -17.24
CA VAL A 153 10.32 18.26 -16.37
C VAL A 153 9.49 19.27 -17.17
N ASP A 154 8.24 19.43 -16.78
CA ASP A 154 7.27 20.34 -17.38
C ASP A 154 7.24 21.69 -16.66
N TYR A 155 7.42 21.71 -15.33
CA TYR A 155 7.32 22.92 -14.50
C TYR A 155 8.54 23.13 -13.58
N ALA A 156 8.80 24.38 -13.22
CA ALA A 156 9.86 24.80 -12.29
C ALA A 156 9.28 25.68 -11.18
N TRP A 157 9.46 25.22 -9.94
CA TRP A 157 9.16 25.94 -8.71
C TRP A 157 10.47 26.44 -8.08
N LEU A 158 10.72 27.75 -8.20
CA LEU A 158 11.92 28.38 -7.66
C LEU A 158 11.78 28.58 -6.13
N ALA A 159 12.73 28.03 -5.38
CA ALA A 159 12.79 28.14 -3.92
C ALA A 159 13.02 29.58 -3.43
N GLU A 160 12.64 29.85 -2.18
CA GLU A 160 12.76 31.16 -1.54
C GLU A 160 14.21 31.58 -1.24
N ALA A 161 15.14 30.61 -1.25
CA ALA A 161 16.54 30.82 -0.92
C ALA A 161 17.26 31.64 -2.01
N THR A 162 17.25 32.97 -1.85
CA THR A 162 17.88 33.92 -2.78
C THR A 162 19.41 33.80 -2.87
N GLY A 163 20.04 33.15 -1.90
CA GLY A 163 21.47 32.87 -1.87
C GLY A 163 21.89 31.64 -2.68
N TRP A 164 20.96 30.79 -3.09
CA TRP A 164 21.26 29.61 -3.91
C TRP A 164 21.62 30.01 -5.34
N ARG A 165 22.36 29.13 -6.03
CA ARG A 165 22.88 29.39 -7.37
C ARG A 165 21.76 29.71 -8.34
N GLU A 166 21.97 30.81 -9.06
CA GLU A 166 21.07 31.35 -10.08
C GLU A 166 19.66 31.73 -9.58
N SER A 167 19.36 31.68 -8.27
CA SER A 167 18.02 32.04 -7.76
C SER A 167 17.63 33.50 -8.02
N ARG A 168 18.61 34.40 -8.15
CA ARG A 168 18.38 35.82 -8.48
C ARG A 168 18.15 36.07 -9.97
N THR A 169 18.66 35.19 -10.84
CA THR A 169 18.70 35.39 -12.30
C THR A 169 17.76 34.46 -13.05
N TYR A 170 17.32 33.35 -12.45
CA TYR A 170 16.38 32.42 -13.06
C TYR A 170 14.98 33.04 -13.19
N ALA A 171 14.53 33.30 -14.42
CA ALA A 171 13.26 33.95 -14.72
C ALA A 171 12.18 33.01 -15.30
N ALA A 172 12.57 31.79 -15.73
CA ALA A 172 11.70 30.80 -16.37
C ALA A 172 10.96 29.91 -15.35
N TRP A 173 10.64 30.46 -14.18
CA TRP A 173 9.86 29.75 -13.16
C TRP A 173 8.36 29.82 -13.48
N ASP A 174 7.66 28.73 -13.14
CA ASP A 174 6.21 28.60 -13.21
C ASP A 174 5.56 28.90 -11.86
N MET A 175 6.30 28.62 -10.77
CA MET A 175 5.97 29.00 -9.41
C MET A 175 7.21 29.53 -8.69
N LYS A 176 7.06 30.48 -7.78
CA LYS A 176 8.16 31.06 -6.99
C LYS A 176 7.75 31.23 -5.54
N GLN A 177 8.60 30.74 -4.63
CA GLN A 177 8.40 30.86 -3.20
C GLN A 177 9.15 32.07 -2.64
N PHE A 178 8.61 32.64 -1.57
CA PHE A 178 9.19 33.76 -0.86
C PHE A 178 9.09 33.52 0.64
N VAL A 179 10.15 33.92 1.35
CA VAL A 179 10.14 33.93 2.80
C VAL A 179 9.02 34.84 3.30
N ASN A 180 8.20 34.33 4.20
CA ASN A 180 7.21 35.11 4.90
C ASN A 180 7.11 34.67 6.37
N HIS A 181 6.78 35.62 7.25
CA HIS A 181 6.63 35.43 8.68
C HIS A 181 5.33 36.04 9.24
N ALA A 182 4.45 36.54 8.38
CA ALA A 182 3.18 37.11 8.80
C ALA A 182 2.23 36.02 9.32
N ASN A 183 1.35 36.37 10.26
CA ASN A 183 0.30 35.45 10.70
C ASN A 183 -0.81 35.32 9.64
N LEU A 184 -1.29 34.10 9.42
CA LEU A 184 -2.43 33.83 8.53
C LEU A 184 -3.36 32.79 9.14
N CYS A 185 -4.61 33.18 9.43
CA CYS A 185 -5.64 32.28 9.94
C CYS A 185 -5.15 31.44 11.14
N ALA A 186 -5.51 30.16 11.22
CA ALA A 186 -5.00 29.25 12.24
C ALA A 186 -3.59 28.71 11.93
N LEU A 187 -3.00 29.08 10.78
CA LEU A 187 -1.63 28.68 10.42
C LEU A 187 -0.57 29.49 11.17
N GLY A 188 -0.92 30.65 11.72
CA GLY A 188 0.06 31.54 12.33
C GLY A 188 1.17 31.90 11.32
N PRO A 189 2.46 31.86 11.71
CA PRO A 189 3.58 32.13 10.82
C PRO A 189 4.04 30.91 9.99
N ASP A 190 3.42 29.74 10.15
CA ASP A 190 3.86 28.48 9.56
C ASP A 190 3.41 28.31 8.09
N TRP A 191 3.74 29.29 7.25
CA TRP A 191 3.47 29.26 5.81
C TRP A 191 4.47 30.12 5.04
N GLN A 192 4.66 29.78 3.77
CA GLN A 192 5.47 30.57 2.84
C GLN A 192 4.61 31.10 1.70
N ARG A 193 4.92 32.31 1.26
CA ARG A 193 4.18 32.95 0.17
C ARG A 193 4.62 32.36 -1.16
N CYS A 194 3.67 32.05 -2.03
CA CYS A 194 3.93 31.57 -3.39
C CYS A 194 3.26 32.50 -4.42
N GLU A 195 3.96 32.73 -5.53
CA GLU A 195 3.39 33.32 -6.74
C GLU A 195 3.50 32.31 -7.87
N ALA A 196 2.48 32.24 -8.73
CA ALA A 196 2.49 31.32 -9.86
C ALA A 196 2.12 31.99 -11.19
N ARG A 197 2.46 31.33 -12.30
CA ARG A 197 1.96 31.64 -13.64
C ARG A 197 0.49 31.17 -13.76
N ALA A 198 -0.13 31.43 -14.91
CA ALA A 198 -1.54 31.09 -15.11
C ALA A 198 -1.79 29.57 -15.08
N ASP A 199 -0.86 28.81 -15.65
CA ASP A 199 -0.79 27.36 -15.53
C ASP A 199 0.50 26.99 -14.82
N PHE A 200 0.35 26.30 -13.70
CA PHE A 200 1.43 25.74 -12.90
C PHE A 200 1.10 24.29 -12.50
N GLY A 201 0.17 23.66 -13.22
CA GLY A 201 -0.34 22.32 -12.93
C GLY A 201 -1.25 22.25 -11.71
N GLN A 202 -1.96 23.33 -11.39
CA GLN A 202 -2.93 23.38 -10.31
C GLN A 202 -4.14 22.48 -10.56
N PHE A 203 -4.86 22.13 -9.50
CA PHE A 203 -6.04 21.27 -9.61
C PHE A 203 -7.10 21.48 -8.55
N ARG A 204 -8.29 20.94 -8.84
CA ARG A 204 -9.33 20.62 -7.85
C ARG A 204 -9.64 19.13 -7.97
N PRO A 205 -9.86 18.41 -6.85
CA PRO A 205 -10.09 16.99 -6.88
C PRO A 205 -11.43 16.67 -7.57
N ILE A 206 -11.47 15.66 -8.42
CA ILE A 206 -12.69 15.24 -9.13
C ILE A 206 -13.51 14.33 -8.20
N GLY A 207 -14.70 14.77 -7.78
CA GLY A 207 -15.52 14.00 -6.83
C GLY A 207 -16.85 14.60 -6.33
N SER A 208 -17.46 15.61 -6.99
CA SER A 208 -18.78 16.14 -6.62
C SER A 208 -19.77 16.22 -7.80
N VAL A 209 -20.73 15.27 -7.89
CA VAL A 209 -22.04 15.48 -8.53
C VAL A 209 -23.12 14.67 -7.77
N ARG A 210 -24.29 15.30 -7.56
CA ARG A 210 -25.50 14.86 -6.83
C ARG A 210 -26.00 13.44 -7.15
N ALA A 211 -26.62 12.79 -6.16
CA ALA A 211 -27.24 11.46 -6.24
C ALA A 211 -28.47 11.43 -7.18
N ARG A 212 -28.48 10.51 -8.15
CA ARG A 212 -29.67 9.99 -8.84
C ARG A 212 -29.76 8.47 -8.63
N ALA A 213 -30.97 7.92 -8.80
CA ALA A 213 -31.41 6.60 -8.35
C ALA A 213 -30.43 5.44 -8.65
N ARG A 214 -30.17 4.65 -7.61
CA ARG A 214 -29.19 3.56 -7.55
C ARG A 214 -29.76 2.28 -8.19
N MET A 215 -29.06 1.71 -9.16
CA MET A 215 -29.37 0.39 -9.74
C MET A 215 -28.26 -0.62 -9.45
N ALA A 216 -28.60 -1.85 -9.06
CA ALA A 216 -27.61 -2.90 -8.76
C ALA A 216 -27.32 -3.79 -9.99
N GLY A 217 -26.05 -3.97 -10.33
CA GLY A 217 -25.56 -4.82 -11.44
C GLY A 217 -24.38 -5.69 -11.03
N ARG A 218 -23.92 -6.58 -11.92
CA ARG A 218 -22.67 -7.36 -11.75
C ARG A 218 -21.88 -7.36 -13.05
N VAL A 219 -20.56 -7.41 -12.91
CA VAL A 219 -19.62 -7.57 -14.04
C VAL A 219 -19.83 -8.93 -14.71
N VAL A 220 -20.13 -8.94 -16.02
CA VAL A 220 -20.33 -10.17 -16.83
C VAL A 220 -19.52 -10.21 -18.12
N SER A 221 -18.66 -9.22 -18.38
CA SER A 221 -17.83 -9.26 -19.58
C SER A 221 -16.91 -10.48 -19.58
N THR A 222 -16.82 -11.15 -20.72
CA THR A 222 -15.94 -12.30 -20.97
C THR A 222 -14.47 -11.91 -21.18
N SER A 223 -14.17 -10.62 -21.32
CA SER A 223 -12.82 -10.06 -21.35
C SER A 223 -12.36 -9.74 -19.93
N LEU A 224 -11.92 -10.77 -19.20
CA LEU A 224 -11.53 -10.62 -17.81
C LEU A 224 -10.04 -10.34 -17.63
N PRO A 225 -9.71 -9.49 -16.66
CA PRO A 225 -10.64 -8.79 -15.74
C PRO A 225 -11.28 -7.52 -16.37
N LEU A 226 -12.56 -7.19 -16.05
CA LEU A 226 -13.25 -6.01 -16.61
C LEU A 226 -12.62 -4.76 -16.00
N PRO A 227 -11.98 -3.88 -16.79
CA PRO A 227 -11.26 -2.75 -16.22
C PRO A 227 -12.24 -1.81 -15.51
N LEU A 228 -12.09 -1.63 -14.19
CA LEU A 228 -12.67 -0.45 -13.52
C LEU A 228 -11.74 0.71 -13.76
N LEU A 229 -12.13 1.51 -14.74
CA LEU A 229 -11.31 2.58 -15.24
C LEU A 229 -11.57 3.85 -14.44
N ALA A 230 -10.53 4.67 -14.28
CA ALA A 230 -10.71 6.02 -13.74
C ALA A 230 -11.54 6.89 -14.70
N MET A 231 -11.65 6.51 -15.98
CA MET A 231 -12.30 7.29 -17.03
C MET A 231 -13.02 6.36 -18.05
N PRO A 232 -14.13 6.79 -18.68
CA PRO A 232 -14.91 5.98 -19.63
C PRO A 232 -14.26 5.92 -21.02
N ASN A 233 -13.15 5.19 -21.15
CA ASN A 233 -12.42 5.02 -22.41
C ASN A 233 -11.70 3.67 -22.45
N ALA A 234 -11.89 2.87 -23.51
CA ALA A 234 -11.32 1.52 -23.69
C ALA A 234 -9.78 1.43 -23.58
N GLY A 235 -9.05 2.53 -23.75
CA GLY A 235 -7.58 2.58 -23.62
C GLY A 235 -7.05 3.11 -22.28
N ALA A 236 -7.91 3.47 -21.32
CA ALA A 236 -7.45 4.00 -20.03
C ALA A 236 -6.84 2.89 -19.15
N PRO A 237 -5.78 3.18 -18.37
CA PRO A 237 -5.26 2.20 -17.41
C PRO A 237 -6.29 1.96 -16.30
N ALA A 238 -6.40 0.69 -15.89
CA ALA A 238 -7.20 0.27 -14.75
C ALA A 238 -6.81 1.13 -13.53
N ALA A 239 -7.76 1.90 -13.01
CA ALA A 239 -7.51 2.81 -11.89
C ALA A 239 -7.60 2.10 -10.54
N PHE A 240 -8.22 0.94 -10.58
CA PHE A 240 -8.35 -0.01 -9.52
C PHE A 240 -7.97 -1.38 -10.09
N PRO A 241 -7.71 -2.38 -9.23
CA PRO A 241 -7.66 -3.75 -9.68
C PRO A 241 -8.89 -4.00 -10.58
N PRO A 242 -8.68 -4.46 -11.82
CA PRO A 242 -9.77 -4.67 -12.75
C PRO A 242 -10.77 -5.65 -12.11
N LEU A 243 -12.06 -5.32 -12.24
CA LEU A 243 -13.10 -5.96 -11.46
C LEU A 243 -13.17 -7.43 -11.83
N PRO A 244 -13.08 -8.33 -10.84
CA PRO A 244 -13.39 -9.71 -11.05
C PRO A 244 -14.77 -9.90 -11.67
N TYR A 245 -14.92 -10.96 -12.44
CA TYR A 245 -16.24 -11.41 -12.88
C TYR A 245 -17.16 -11.59 -11.67
N GLY A 246 -18.42 -11.21 -11.82
CA GLY A 246 -19.40 -11.35 -10.75
C GLY A 246 -19.28 -10.29 -9.64
N THR A 247 -18.29 -9.38 -9.69
CA THR A 247 -18.19 -8.29 -8.69
C THR A 247 -19.49 -7.47 -8.66
N PRO A 248 -20.13 -7.33 -7.48
CA PRO A 248 -21.32 -6.51 -7.33
C PRO A 248 -20.95 -5.03 -7.49
N VAL A 249 -21.68 -4.34 -8.36
CA VAL A 249 -21.50 -2.92 -8.62
C VAL A 249 -22.82 -2.17 -8.50
N GLU A 250 -22.76 -0.95 -7.97
CA GLU A 250 -23.88 -0.03 -7.92
C GLU A 250 -23.73 0.98 -9.07
N VAL A 251 -24.66 0.95 -10.03
CA VAL A 251 -24.66 1.88 -11.15
C VAL A 251 -25.16 3.24 -10.67
N LEU A 252 -24.30 4.25 -10.83
CA LEU A 252 -24.52 5.62 -10.40
C LEU A 252 -25.04 6.54 -11.51
N GLY A 253 -24.95 6.11 -12.78
CA GLY A 253 -25.46 6.83 -13.95
C GLY A 253 -24.68 6.54 -15.23
N GLU A 254 -25.21 6.98 -16.38
CA GLU A 254 -24.55 6.87 -17.68
C GLU A 254 -23.45 7.92 -17.85
N ALA A 255 -22.34 7.53 -18.48
CA ALA A 255 -21.20 8.40 -18.78
C ALA A 255 -21.08 8.72 -20.29
N GLY A 256 -22.03 8.25 -21.12
CA GLY A 256 -22.05 8.43 -22.57
C GLY A 256 -21.27 7.34 -23.34
N HIS A 257 -21.55 7.22 -24.65
CA HIS A 257 -20.84 6.32 -25.59
C HIS A 257 -20.66 4.87 -25.11
N GLY A 258 -21.68 4.30 -24.45
CA GLY A 258 -21.64 2.92 -23.99
C GLY A 258 -20.92 2.69 -22.65
N TRP A 259 -20.69 3.73 -21.83
CA TRP A 259 -20.05 3.61 -20.52
C TRP A 259 -20.97 3.95 -19.35
N LEU A 260 -20.83 3.20 -18.25
CA LEU A 260 -21.53 3.40 -16.99
C LEU A 260 -20.56 3.81 -15.89
N ARG A 261 -20.98 4.78 -15.08
CA ARG A 261 -20.30 5.14 -13.84
C ARG A 261 -20.82 4.23 -12.72
N VAL A 262 -19.92 3.54 -12.04
CA VAL A 262 -20.27 2.56 -11.00
C VAL A 262 -19.52 2.82 -9.70
N SER A 263 -20.20 2.56 -8.59
CA SER A 263 -19.63 2.43 -7.26
C SER A 263 -19.40 0.95 -6.97
N VAL A 264 -18.21 0.60 -6.53
CA VAL A 264 -17.82 -0.76 -6.17
C VAL A 264 -17.31 -0.74 -4.75
N ALA A 265 -17.89 -1.56 -3.88
CA ALA A 265 -17.36 -1.74 -2.54
C ALA A 265 -16.04 -2.52 -2.65
N LEU A 266 -14.92 -1.85 -2.35
CA LEU A 266 -13.62 -2.46 -2.16
C LEU A 266 -13.23 -2.35 -0.68
N ASP A 267 -12.20 -3.08 -0.26
CA ASP A 267 -11.78 -3.22 1.15
C ASP A 267 -11.42 -1.88 1.84
N GLU A 268 -11.19 -0.80 1.08
CA GLU A 268 -10.90 0.55 1.58
C GLU A 268 -12.11 1.51 1.53
N GLY A 269 -13.28 1.00 1.14
CA GLY A 269 -14.52 1.77 0.96
C GLY A 269 -15.07 1.68 -0.45
N ALA A 270 -16.24 2.30 -0.67
CA ALA A 270 -16.85 2.35 -1.99
C ALA A 270 -16.00 3.23 -2.94
N VAL A 271 -15.39 2.61 -3.94
CA VAL A 271 -14.65 3.31 -5.00
C VAL A 271 -15.57 3.58 -6.18
N ILE A 272 -15.36 4.70 -6.85
CA ILE A 272 -16.14 5.07 -8.03
C ILE A 272 -15.24 5.02 -9.26
N GLY A 273 -15.69 4.31 -10.28
CA GLY A 273 -15.02 4.23 -11.58
C GLY A 273 -16.00 4.02 -12.73
N TYR A 274 -15.49 3.67 -13.90
CA TYR A 274 -16.25 3.51 -15.13
C TYR A 274 -16.04 2.14 -15.74
N VAL A 275 -17.13 1.56 -16.24
CA VAL A 275 -17.17 0.25 -16.91
C VAL A 275 -18.03 0.34 -18.17
N GLU A 276 -17.73 -0.47 -19.18
CA GLU A 276 -18.51 -0.50 -20.42
C GLU A 276 -19.88 -1.17 -20.18
N VAL A 277 -20.93 -0.66 -20.82
CA VAL A 277 -22.33 -1.10 -20.67
C VAL A 277 -22.47 -2.60 -20.89
N ASP A 278 -21.84 -3.11 -21.95
CA ASP A 278 -21.90 -4.52 -22.33
C ASP A 278 -21.14 -5.42 -21.34
N GLY A 279 -20.35 -4.81 -20.45
CA GLY A 279 -19.63 -5.51 -19.41
C GLY A 279 -20.41 -5.75 -18.12
N LEU A 280 -21.68 -5.33 -18.01
CA LEU A 280 -22.54 -5.57 -16.86
C LEU A 280 -23.82 -6.35 -17.22
N ALA A 281 -24.16 -7.38 -16.44
CA ALA A 281 -25.50 -7.96 -16.45
C ALA A 281 -26.31 -7.39 -15.29
N ARG A 282 -27.61 -7.23 -15.54
CA ARG A 282 -28.58 -7.06 -14.47
C ARG A 282 -28.61 -8.31 -13.61
N ARG A 283 -28.50 -8.11 -12.30
CA ARG A 283 -28.47 -9.19 -11.32
C ARG A 283 -29.81 -9.94 -11.33
N THR A 284 -29.80 -11.22 -11.71
CA THR A 284 -30.94 -12.14 -11.58
C THR A 284 -30.57 -13.32 -10.68
N ARG A 285 -31.56 -13.94 -10.02
CA ARG A 285 -31.39 -15.02 -9.03
C ARG A 285 -30.61 -16.26 -9.53
N ALA A 286 -30.37 -16.42 -10.83
CA ALA A 286 -29.67 -17.57 -11.41
C ALA A 286 -28.13 -17.44 -11.42
N HIS A 287 -27.56 -16.23 -11.28
CA HIS A 287 -26.12 -15.96 -11.46
C HIS A 287 -25.24 -16.21 -10.21
N GLU A 288 -25.80 -16.64 -9.07
CA GLU A 288 -25.04 -16.93 -7.84
C GLU A 288 -24.23 -18.25 -7.90
N ARG A 289 -24.31 -19.04 -8.97
CA ARG A 289 -23.71 -20.39 -9.05
C ARG A 289 -22.43 -20.54 -9.91
N LEU A 290 -21.91 -19.50 -10.57
CA LEU A 290 -20.92 -19.62 -11.67
C LEU A 290 -19.57 -18.87 -11.47
N ASP A 291 -19.22 -18.44 -10.25
CA ASP A 291 -18.02 -17.63 -9.98
C ASP A 291 -16.70 -18.46 -9.97
N ALA A 292 -15.99 -18.58 -11.10
CA ALA A 292 -14.55 -18.92 -11.15
C ALA A 292 -13.93 -18.67 -12.55
N LEU A 293 -12.97 -17.71 -12.70
CA LEU A 293 -11.85 -17.70 -13.68
C LEU A 293 -10.86 -16.53 -13.36
N SER A 294 -9.54 -16.75 -13.51
CA SER A 294 -8.48 -16.42 -12.53
C SER A 294 -7.25 -15.62 -13.06
N LEU A 295 -6.56 -14.88 -12.17
CA LEU A 295 -5.13 -14.44 -12.31
C LEU A 295 -4.23 -15.61 -12.75
N PRO A 296 -3.01 -15.42 -13.33
CA PRO A 296 -2.09 -16.53 -13.54
C PRO A 296 -1.88 -17.23 -12.19
N GLN A 297 -2.49 -18.40 -12.05
CA GLN A 297 -2.48 -19.17 -10.83
C GLN A 297 -1.05 -19.64 -10.61
N VAL A 298 -0.29 -18.90 -9.79
CA VAL A 298 0.99 -19.37 -9.31
C VAL A 298 0.68 -20.50 -8.33
N PRO A 299 1.07 -21.75 -8.61
CA PRO A 299 0.65 -22.87 -7.78
C PRO A 299 1.28 -22.77 -6.39
N GLU A 300 0.54 -23.25 -5.38
CA GLU A 300 1.14 -23.56 -4.09
C GLU A 300 2.34 -24.49 -4.30
N VAL A 301 3.37 -24.30 -3.49
CA VAL A 301 4.57 -25.12 -3.53
C VAL A 301 5.01 -25.48 -2.12
N HIS A 302 5.36 -26.75 -1.96
CA HIS A 302 6.00 -27.30 -0.78
C HIS A 302 7.19 -28.15 -1.21
N LEU A 303 8.21 -28.22 -0.37
CA LEU A 303 9.12 -29.37 -0.42
C LEU A 303 8.39 -30.61 0.14
N ALA A 304 8.98 -31.80 -0.02
CA ALA A 304 8.36 -33.09 0.30
C ALA A 304 7.52 -33.08 1.60
N ARG A 305 6.19 -33.26 1.46
CA ARG A 305 5.21 -33.15 2.56
C ARG A 305 5.27 -34.30 3.57
N ASP A 306 5.82 -35.42 3.15
CA ASP A 306 5.94 -36.67 3.91
C ASP A 306 7.36 -36.90 4.44
N ASN A 307 8.21 -35.87 4.43
CA ASN A 307 9.56 -35.95 4.97
C ASN A 307 9.52 -36.15 6.49
N ARG A 308 9.60 -37.42 6.92
CA ARG A 308 9.54 -37.82 8.34
C ARG A 308 10.64 -37.20 9.21
N ASN A 309 11.73 -36.74 8.60
CA ASN A 309 12.79 -36.04 9.32
C ASN A 309 12.40 -34.60 9.67
N SER A 310 11.40 -34.02 9.00
CA SER A 310 10.81 -32.74 9.37
C SER A 310 9.77 -32.96 10.48
N SER A 311 10.19 -32.80 11.73
CA SER A 311 9.36 -33.04 12.92
C SER A 311 9.61 -31.98 14.00
N ARG A 312 8.70 -31.87 14.97
CA ARG A 312 8.84 -31.01 16.15
C ARG A 312 10.05 -31.36 17.02
N ALA A 313 10.55 -32.59 16.92
CA ALA A 313 11.74 -33.06 17.64
C ALA A 313 13.06 -32.76 16.89
N ASN A 314 12.99 -32.30 15.64
CA ASN A 314 14.15 -32.01 14.81
C ASN A 314 14.28 -30.51 14.51
N ALA A 315 15.42 -29.92 14.88
CA ALA A 315 15.78 -28.54 14.56
C ALA A 315 16.41 -28.37 13.16
N GLY A 316 16.56 -29.46 12.42
CA GLY A 316 16.88 -29.47 11.00
C GLY A 316 15.63 -29.61 10.12
N MET A 317 15.77 -29.43 8.80
CA MET A 317 14.68 -29.55 7.82
C MET A 317 13.60 -28.45 7.86
N HIS A 318 13.95 -27.23 8.28
CA HIS A 318 13.01 -26.10 8.33
C HIS A 318 12.44 -25.67 6.97
N ALA A 319 13.06 -26.02 5.85
CA ALA A 319 12.51 -25.75 4.52
C ALA A 319 11.31 -26.67 4.17
N TYR A 320 11.15 -27.79 4.88
CA TYR A 320 10.07 -28.76 4.67
C TYR A 320 8.93 -28.48 5.66
N PRO A 321 7.66 -28.65 5.25
CA PRO A 321 6.56 -28.71 6.21
C PRO A 321 6.73 -29.91 7.15
N LEU A 322 6.00 -29.93 8.27
CA LEU A 322 6.00 -31.08 9.19
C LEU A 322 5.51 -32.36 8.49
N GLY A 323 6.26 -33.45 8.67
CA GLY A 323 6.00 -34.77 8.08
C GLY A 323 5.86 -35.88 9.12
N GLU A 324 5.56 -35.55 10.37
CA GLU A 324 5.26 -36.54 11.43
C GLU A 324 4.03 -37.40 11.06
N PRO A 325 3.99 -38.69 11.43
CA PRO A 325 2.80 -39.50 11.22
C PRO A 325 1.63 -38.98 12.07
N ARG A 326 0.40 -39.08 11.55
CA ARG A 326 -0.85 -38.70 12.24
C ARG A 326 -0.88 -37.22 12.66
N LEU A 327 -0.54 -36.32 11.73
CA LEU A 327 -0.65 -34.88 11.95
C LEU A 327 -2.09 -34.50 12.36
N PRO A 328 -2.27 -33.60 13.36
CA PRO A 328 -3.57 -33.21 13.86
C PRO A 328 -4.26 -32.17 12.94
N LEU A 329 -4.40 -32.46 11.65
CA LEU A 329 -4.90 -31.50 10.66
C LEU A 329 -6.30 -30.94 11.04
N ARG A 330 -6.49 -29.63 10.89
CA ARG A 330 -7.82 -28.99 10.96
C ARG A 330 -8.61 -29.44 9.74
N ASP A 331 -9.84 -29.91 9.94
CA ASP A 331 -10.78 -30.15 8.86
C ASP A 331 -11.42 -28.82 8.40
N PRO A 332 -11.16 -28.34 7.17
CA PRO A 332 -11.74 -27.09 6.67
C PRO A 332 -13.27 -27.13 6.53
N ALA A 333 -13.85 -28.34 6.39
CA ALA A 333 -15.29 -28.53 6.23
C ALA A 333 -16.04 -28.61 7.56
N ALA A 334 -15.33 -28.63 8.70
CA ALA A 334 -15.94 -28.69 10.01
C ALA A 334 -16.65 -27.38 10.40
N SER A 335 -17.54 -27.45 11.39
CA SER A 335 -18.22 -26.28 11.93
C SER A 335 -17.23 -25.27 12.54
N GLY A 336 -17.57 -23.98 12.57
CA GLY A 336 -16.73 -22.95 13.17
C GLY A 336 -16.17 -23.31 14.56
N PRO A 337 -17.02 -23.75 15.52
CA PRO A 337 -16.54 -24.20 16.83
C PRO A 337 -15.59 -25.40 16.78
N ALA A 338 -15.83 -26.37 15.88
CA ALA A 338 -14.94 -27.52 15.73
C ALA A 338 -13.59 -27.12 15.12
N LYS A 339 -13.59 -26.17 14.16
CA LYS A 339 -12.39 -25.56 13.59
C LYS A 339 -11.61 -24.80 14.66
N ALA A 340 -12.26 -23.95 15.46
CA ALA A 340 -11.63 -23.25 16.57
C ALA A 340 -11.00 -24.22 17.58
N ALA A 341 -11.72 -25.27 17.99
CA ALA A 341 -11.19 -26.29 18.88
C ALA A 341 -9.99 -27.04 18.27
N ALA A 342 -9.98 -27.24 16.94
CA ALA A 342 -8.82 -27.82 16.25
C ALA A 342 -7.61 -26.89 16.29
N LEU A 343 -7.79 -25.58 16.05
CA LEU A 343 -6.73 -24.57 16.12
C LEU A 343 -6.08 -24.50 17.52
N THR A 344 -6.87 -24.65 18.59
CA THR A 344 -6.35 -24.80 19.96
C THR A 344 -5.53 -26.08 20.09
N ARG A 345 -6.04 -27.22 19.64
CA ARG A 345 -5.29 -28.50 19.66
C ARG A 345 -3.99 -28.43 18.85
N LEU A 346 -3.97 -27.65 17.76
CA LEU A 346 -2.74 -27.40 16.98
C LEU A 346 -1.71 -26.66 17.81
N ALA A 347 -2.09 -25.58 18.48
CA ALA A 347 -1.17 -24.82 19.34
C ALA A 347 -0.60 -25.69 20.46
N ASP A 348 -1.46 -26.49 21.11
CA ASP A 348 -1.05 -27.44 22.16
C ASP A 348 -0.16 -28.56 21.64
N TRP A 349 -0.50 -29.15 20.49
CA TRP A 349 0.30 -30.20 19.89
C TRP A 349 1.63 -29.66 19.41
N MET A 350 1.68 -28.51 18.73
CA MET A 350 2.94 -27.93 18.27
C MET A 350 3.90 -27.60 19.41
N ASP A 351 3.37 -27.34 20.61
CA ASP A 351 4.09 -27.13 21.87
C ASP A 351 5.33 -26.24 21.68
N VAL A 352 5.10 -25.03 21.16
CA VAL A 352 6.16 -24.12 20.69
C VAL A 352 7.21 -23.81 21.76
N GLU A 353 6.83 -23.90 23.03
CA GLU A 353 7.70 -23.65 24.18
C GLU A 353 8.71 -24.78 24.44
N ARG A 354 8.39 -26.02 24.04
CA ARG A 354 9.23 -27.21 24.30
C ARG A 354 9.80 -27.85 23.04
N SER A 355 9.15 -27.66 21.90
CA SER A 355 9.57 -28.22 20.60
C SER A 355 10.99 -27.78 20.24
N ALA A 356 11.82 -28.76 19.87
CA ALA A 356 13.20 -28.51 19.44
C ALA A 356 13.26 -27.69 18.14
N ARG A 357 12.29 -27.90 17.23
CA ARG A 357 12.16 -27.21 15.94
C ARG A 357 12.03 -25.69 16.09
N TYR A 358 11.33 -25.24 17.13
CA TYR A 358 11.01 -23.82 17.32
C TYR A 358 11.86 -23.15 18.41
N ARG A 359 12.77 -23.90 19.05
CA ARG A 359 13.56 -23.41 20.17
C ARG A 359 14.51 -22.30 19.71
N PRO A 360 14.41 -21.08 20.27
CA PRO A 360 15.25 -19.97 19.83
C PRO A 360 16.75 -20.26 20.09
N THR A 361 17.58 -19.76 19.20
CA THR A 361 19.05 -19.79 19.31
C THR A 361 19.57 -18.36 19.15
N ALA A 362 20.67 -18.14 18.42
CA ALA A 362 20.99 -16.82 17.87
C ALA A 362 19.93 -16.33 16.85
N LEU A 363 19.11 -17.26 16.32
CA LEU A 363 18.02 -16.99 15.39
C LEU A 363 16.65 -17.25 16.03
N THR A 364 15.61 -16.62 15.47
CA THR A 364 14.20 -16.89 15.79
C THR A 364 13.52 -17.59 14.63
N TYR A 365 12.44 -18.31 14.91
CA TYR A 365 11.82 -19.24 13.95
C TYR A 365 10.33 -18.95 13.73
N CYS A 366 9.93 -17.69 13.94
CA CYS A 366 8.54 -17.25 13.88
C CYS A 366 7.87 -17.50 12.52
N ASN A 367 8.61 -17.34 11.43
CA ASN A 367 8.18 -17.65 10.06
C ASN A 367 7.96 -19.16 9.82
N ILE A 368 8.82 -20.01 10.38
CA ILE A 368 8.68 -21.47 10.25
C ILE A 368 7.47 -21.92 11.06
N TYR A 369 7.34 -21.45 12.29
CA TYR A 369 6.22 -21.76 13.16
C TYR A 369 4.87 -21.31 12.56
N ALA A 370 4.79 -20.09 12.03
CA ALA A 370 3.57 -19.61 11.38
C ALA A 370 3.21 -20.44 10.14
N ALA A 371 4.19 -20.82 9.31
CA ALA A 371 3.96 -21.66 8.15
C ALA A 371 3.51 -23.08 8.54
N ASP A 372 4.13 -23.69 9.55
CA ASP A 372 3.74 -25.03 10.04
C ASP A 372 2.34 -24.99 10.69
N TYR A 373 2.01 -23.94 11.44
CA TYR A 373 0.68 -23.76 12.01
C TYR A 373 -0.38 -23.65 10.91
N CYS A 374 -0.15 -22.81 9.89
CA CYS A 374 -1.07 -22.66 8.76
C CYS A 374 -1.21 -23.97 7.96
N PHE A 375 -0.10 -24.68 7.74
CA PHE A 375 -0.11 -25.99 7.07
C PHE A 375 -0.99 -27.01 7.80
N LEU A 376 -0.84 -27.12 9.13
CA LEU A 376 -1.68 -27.98 9.95
C LEU A 376 -3.14 -27.50 10.00
N ALA A 377 -3.35 -26.18 9.95
CA ALA A 377 -4.68 -25.57 9.84
C ALA A 377 -5.30 -25.70 8.45
N GLN A 378 -4.60 -26.33 7.49
CA GLN A 378 -5.03 -26.46 6.10
C GLN A 378 -5.29 -25.10 5.42
N VAL A 379 -4.41 -24.13 5.70
CA VAL A 379 -4.37 -22.80 5.07
C VAL A 379 -2.97 -22.57 4.51
N TYR A 380 -2.86 -22.11 3.25
CA TYR A 380 -1.55 -21.99 2.60
C TYR A 380 -0.81 -20.72 3.03
N LEU A 381 0.32 -20.89 3.72
CA LEU A 381 1.34 -19.86 3.96
C LEU A 381 2.72 -20.46 3.62
N PRO A 382 3.51 -19.88 2.70
CA PRO A 382 4.65 -20.57 2.11
C PRO A 382 5.86 -20.66 3.04
N ARG A 383 6.39 -21.88 3.24
CA ARG A 383 7.74 -22.07 3.80
C ARG A 383 8.83 -21.79 2.76
N VAL A 384 8.58 -22.20 1.53
CA VAL A 384 9.37 -21.89 0.35
C VAL A 384 8.46 -21.27 -0.70
N TRP A 385 9.01 -20.38 -1.52
CA TRP A 385 8.26 -19.76 -2.61
C TRP A 385 9.10 -19.63 -3.87
N TRP A 386 8.42 -19.47 -4.99
CA TRP A 386 9.03 -19.20 -6.29
C TRP A 386 9.86 -17.91 -6.24
N ASN A 387 11.11 -17.97 -6.69
CA ASN A 387 11.95 -16.78 -6.80
C ASN A 387 11.51 -15.89 -7.97
N ALA A 388 12.06 -14.67 -8.06
CA ALA A 388 11.70 -13.69 -9.07
C ALA A 388 11.77 -14.22 -10.52
N LYS A 389 12.79 -15.06 -10.83
CA LYS A 389 12.94 -15.66 -12.16
C LYS A 389 11.82 -16.67 -12.46
N ALA A 390 11.45 -17.50 -11.49
CA ALA A 390 10.36 -18.46 -11.63
C ALA A 390 8.99 -17.77 -11.72
N LEU A 391 8.76 -16.71 -10.95
CA LEU A 391 7.53 -15.90 -11.03
C LEU A 391 7.39 -15.23 -12.40
N ALA A 392 8.48 -14.66 -12.94
CA ALA A 392 8.49 -14.11 -14.29
C ALA A 392 8.20 -15.18 -15.37
N ALA A 393 8.61 -16.43 -15.13
CA ALA A 393 8.31 -17.56 -16.01
C ALA A 393 6.80 -17.90 -16.01
N PHE A 394 6.16 -17.98 -14.83
CA PHE A 394 4.71 -18.18 -14.75
C PHE A 394 3.92 -17.08 -15.47
N ALA A 395 4.37 -15.82 -15.38
CA ALA A 395 3.75 -14.69 -16.07
C ALA A 395 3.83 -14.81 -17.61
N ARG A 396 4.81 -15.53 -18.15
CA ARG A 396 4.94 -15.85 -19.57
C ARG A 396 4.22 -17.14 -19.98
N GLY A 397 3.45 -17.75 -19.07
CA GLY A 397 2.77 -19.02 -19.31
C GLY A 397 3.66 -20.26 -19.14
N GLU A 398 4.93 -20.09 -18.77
CA GLU A 398 5.84 -21.21 -18.50
C GLU A 398 5.48 -21.92 -17.18
N ARG A 399 6.05 -23.10 -16.96
CA ARG A 399 5.84 -23.94 -15.77
C ARG A 399 7.19 -24.42 -15.22
N PRO A 400 7.94 -23.56 -14.50
CA PRO A 400 9.24 -23.95 -13.94
C PRO A 400 9.08 -25.08 -12.91
N ALA A 401 10.02 -26.03 -12.92
CA ALA A 401 10.05 -27.11 -11.93
C ALA A 401 10.37 -26.58 -10.52
N PRO A 402 9.78 -27.13 -9.44
CA PRO A 402 10.04 -26.73 -8.06
C PRO A 402 11.37 -27.31 -7.54
N ILE A 403 12.46 -26.56 -7.71
CA ILE A 403 13.82 -26.98 -7.37
C ILE A 403 14.36 -26.05 -6.28
N TYR A 404 14.63 -26.64 -5.12
CA TYR A 404 15.19 -25.94 -3.96
C TYR A 404 16.50 -25.21 -4.30
N GLY A 405 16.61 -23.93 -3.93
CA GLY A 405 17.79 -23.10 -4.17
C GLY A 405 17.96 -22.61 -5.62
N ARG A 406 17.15 -23.11 -6.59
CA ARG A 406 17.23 -22.73 -8.00
C ARG A 406 16.00 -21.99 -8.49
N THR A 407 14.81 -22.53 -8.25
CA THR A 407 13.53 -21.90 -8.56
C THR A 407 12.73 -21.56 -7.31
N LEU A 408 13.06 -22.21 -6.19
CA LEU A 408 12.47 -21.96 -4.87
C LEU A 408 13.48 -21.30 -3.93
N MET A 409 12.99 -20.36 -3.14
CA MET A 409 13.72 -19.71 -2.05
C MET A 409 12.98 -19.89 -0.73
N GLU A 410 13.71 -19.90 0.38
CA GLU A 410 13.13 -19.91 1.72
C GLU A 410 12.50 -18.57 2.07
N MET A 411 11.32 -18.61 2.71
CA MET A 411 10.59 -17.40 3.06
C MET A 411 11.01 -16.90 4.45
N ARG A 412 11.56 -15.70 4.54
CA ARG A 412 11.71 -15.00 5.83
C ARG A 412 10.41 -14.26 6.17
N ALA A 413 10.30 -13.72 7.38
CA ALA A 413 9.11 -12.98 7.80
C ALA A 413 8.82 -11.75 6.93
N ASP A 414 9.85 -11.02 6.48
CA ASP A 414 9.73 -9.92 5.52
C ASP A 414 9.28 -10.39 4.12
N HIS A 415 9.73 -11.57 3.68
CA HIS A 415 9.23 -12.16 2.43
C HIS A 415 7.76 -12.58 2.56
N LEU A 416 7.34 -13.09 3.72
CA LEU A 416 5.94 -13.44 4.00
C LEU A 416 5.04 -12.20 4.03
N HIS A 417 5.52 -11.09 4.60
CA HIS A 417 4.82 -9.80 4.56
C HIS A 417 4.52 -9.38 3.11
N ALA A 418 5.53 -9.40 2.23
CA ALA A 418 5.34 -9.09 0.81
C ALA A 418 4.42 -10.11 0.12
N TRP A 419 4.60 -11.40 0.38
CA TRP A 419 3.80 -12.46 -0.23
C TRP A 419 2.31 -12.36 0.13
N LEU A 420 1.97 -12.02 1.37
CA LEU A 420 0.57 -11.83 1.79
C LEU A 420 -0.10 -10.68 1.02
N LEU A 421 0.64 -9.61 0.72
CA LEU A 421 0.15 -8.50 -0.10
C LEU A 421 -0.02 -8.88 -1.57
N ASP A 422 0.96 -9.59 -2.13
CA ASP A 422 1.03 -9.86 -3.58
C ASP A 422 0.19 -11.08 -4.01
N PHE A 423 0.15 -12.11 -3.16
CA PHE A 423 -0.43 -13.43 -3.49
C PHE A 423 -1.48 -13.91 -2.48
N GLY A 424 -1.56 -13.33 -1.29
CA GLY A 424 -2.43 -13.82 -0.22
C GLY A 424 -3.87 -14.05 -0.65
N ALA A 425 -4.46 -13.12 -1.41
CA ALA A 425 -5.82 -13.23 -1.93
C ALA A 425 -6.03 -14.43 -2.86
N GLN A 426 -5.04 -14.82 -3.65
CA GLN A 426 -5.09 -16.02 -4.50
C GLN A 426 -5.26 -17.29 -3.66
N PHE A 427 -4.75 -17.27 -2.43
CA PHE A 427 -4.77 -18.38 -1.49
C PHE A 427 -5.80 -18.18 -0.37
N GLY A 428 -6.82 -17.34 -0.59
CA GLY A 428 -7.94 -17.17 0.33
C GLY A 428 -7.68 -16.24 1.51
N TRP A 429 -6.51 -15.60 1.60
CA TRP A 429 -6.25 -14.61 2.65
C TRP A 429 -6.95 -13.28 2.36
N ARG A 430 -7.53 -12.69 3.41
CA ARG A 430 -8.22 -11.40 3.38
C ARG A 430 -7.53 -10.44 4.35
N ARG A 431 -7.24 -9.23 3.89
CA ARG A 431 -6.57 -8.21 4.71
C ARG A 431 -7.57 -7.57 5.67
N THR A 432 -7.10 -7.23 6.87
CA THR A 432 -7.83 -6.39 7.82
C THR A 432 -6.87 -5.44 8.52
N ALA A 433 -7.39 -4.39 9.15
CA ALA A 433 -6.65 -3.52 10.06
C ALA A 433 -7.28 -3.52 11.47
N ASP A 434 -8.32 -4.32 11.68
CA ASP A 434 -9.15 -4.35 12.88
C ASP A 434 -8.82 -5.61 13.70
N LEU A 435 -8.38 -5.39 14.94
CA LEU A 435 -7.99 -6.44 15.88
C LEU A 435 -9.19 -7.21 16.43
N ASP A 436 -10.35 -6.57 16.56
CA ASP A 436 -11.59 -7.24 16.94
C ASP A 436 -12.02 -8.20 15.83
N VAL A 437 -11.91 -7.78 14.57
CA VAL A 437 -12.18 -8.66 13.40
C VAL A 437 -11.22 -9.85 13.38
N LEU A 438 -9.93 -9.65 13.65
CA LEU A 438 -8.96 -10.77 13.72
C LEU A 438 -9.33 -11.76 14.82
N GLN A 439 -9.52 -11.27 16.04
CA GLN A 439 -9.78 -12.15 17.18
C GLN A 439 -11.12 -12.87 17.01
N ALA A 440 -12.16 -12.18 16.54
CA ALA A 440 -13.48 -12.76 16.29
C ALA A 440 -13.42 -13.83 15.19
N ALA A 441 -12.71 -13.57 14.09
CA ALA A 441 -12.56 -14.54 13.00
C ALA A 441 -11.89 -15.83 13.48
N VAL A 442 -10.85 -15.72 14.30
CA VAL A 442 -10.14 -16.88 14.83
C VAL A 442 -10.97 -17.62 15.89
N ASN A 443 -11.69 -16.91 16.75
CA ASN A 443 -12.65 -17.51 17.69
C ASN A 443 -13.77 -18.27 16.95
N ALA A 444 -14.16 -17.81 15.75
CA ALA A 444 -15.11 -18.49 14.87
C ALA A 444 -14.49 -19.65 14.07
N GLY A 445 -13.19 -19.93 14.26
CA GLY A 445 -12.48 -21.05 13.66
C GLY A 445 -11.69 -20.72 12.39
N GLY A 446 -11.56 -19.44 12.04
CA GLY A 446 -10.64 -18.96 11.00
C GLY A 446 -9.18 -18.95 11.48
N VAL A 447 -8.24 -18.71 10.57
CA VAL A 447 -6.80 -18.56 10.82
C VAL A 447 -6.42 -17.12 10.57
N ALA A 448 -5.61 -16.52 11.44
CA ALA A 448 -5.13 -15.16 11.21
C ALA A 448 -3.68 -14.96 11.62
N VAL A 449 -3.01 -14.02 10.96
CA VAL A 449 -1.60 -13.69 11.16
C VAL A 449 -1.39 -12.20 11.25
N ILE A 450 -0.42 -11.79 12.06
CA ILE A 450 0.12 -10.42 12.10
C ILE A 450 1.56 -10.50 11.64
N CYS A 451 1.91 -9.78 10.58
CA CYS A 451 3.24 -9.84 9.98
C CYS A 451 3.80 -8.43 9.80
N ALA A 452 5.00 -8.19 10.31
CA ALA A 452 5.71 -6.92 10.22
C ALA A 452 7.04 -7.08 9.49
N ASP A 453 7.38 -6.06 8.72
CA ASP A 453 8.62 -5.95 7.97
C ASP A 453 9.58 -4.99 8.68
N ARG A 454 10.87 -5.33 8.73
CA ARG A 454 11.86 -4.61 9.53
C ARG A 454 12.59 -3.57 8.69
N GLU A 455 12.95 -2.44 9.30
CA GLU A 455 13.67 -1.37 8.61
C GLU A 455 15.15 -1.73 8.34
N ALA A 456 15.78 -2.49 9.24
CA ALA A 456 17.20 -2.81 9.18
C ALA A 456 17.55 -3.87 8.12
N GLU A 457 18.47 -3.53 7.21
CA GLU A 457 18.99 -4.42 6.18
C GLU A 457 19.59 -5.70 6.78
N GLY A 458 19.23 -6.86 6.22
CA GLY A 458 19.70 -8.17 6.69
C GLY A 458 19.04 -8.70 7.96
N ARG A 459 18.16 -7.93 8.63
CA ARG A 459 17.39 -8.43 9.79
C ARG A 459 15.96 -8.77 9.36
N PRO A 460 15.51 -10.02 9.54
CA PRO A 460 14.16 -10.40 9.14
C PRO A 460 13.10 -9.65 9.96
N GLY A 461 11.92 -9.53 9.34
CA GLY A 461 10.68 -9.08 9.98
C GLY A 461 10.25 -9.97 11.16
N HIS A 462 9.00 -9.86 11.54
CA HIS A 462 8.41 -10.72 12.57
C HIS A 462 6.98 -11.10 12.19
N ILE A 463 6.57 -12.31 12.52
CA ILE A 463 5.22 -12.81 12.23
C ILE A 463 4.73 -13.61 13.43
N THR A 464 3.46 -13.40 13.80
CA THR A 464 2.77 -14.16 14.82
C THR A 464 1.46 -14.70 14.25
N VAL A 465 0.96 -15.77 14.88
CA VAL A 465 -0.36 -16.33 14.59
C VAL A 465 -1.31 -15.90 15.69
N VAL A 466 -2.50 -15.44 15.32
CA VAL A 466 -3.60 -15.19 16.27
C VAL A 466 -4.34 -16.50 16.51
N VAL A 467 -4.64 -16.81 17.77
CA VAL A 467 -5.27 -18.08 18.19
C VAL A 467 -6.61 -17.86 18.89
N PRO A 468 -7.49 -18.88 18.93
CA PRO A 468 -8.76 -18.76 19.62
C PRO A 468 -8.57 -18.52 21.11
N GLU A 469 -9.44 -17.70 21.70
CA GLU A 469 -9.51 -17.52 23.14
C GLU A 469 -9.93 -18.84 23.81
N VAL A 470 -9.27 -19.18 24.91
CA VAL A 470 -9.50 -20.40 25.69
C VAL A 470 -9.57 -20.09 27.17
N ALA A 471 -10.04 -21.03 27.98
CA ALA A 471 -10.11 -20.84 29.43
C ALA A 471 -8.73 -20.43 29.98
N GLY A 472 -8.66 -19.27 30.63
CA GLY A 472 -7.43 -18.72 31.20
C GLY A 472 -6.54 -17.92 30.24
N HIS A 473 -6.84 -17.90 28.93
CA HIS A 473 -6.08 -17.15 27.93
C HIS A 473 -7.02 -16.43 26.96
N ALA A 474 -7.05 -15.11 27.03
CA ALA A 474 -7.91 -14.25 26.22
C ALA A 474 -7.11 -13.10 25.60
N ALA A 475 -7.69 -12.45 24.60
CA ALA A 475 -7.18 -11.20 24.08
C ALA A 475 -7.23 -10.11 25.17
N VAL A 476 -6.26 -9.21 25.17
CA VAL A 476 -6.29 -8.04 26.05
C VAL A 476 -7.20 -7.00 25.42
N ARG A 477 -8.19 -6.53 26.19
CA ARG A 477 -9.19 -5.55 25.75
C ARG A 477 -9.05 -4.23 26.51
N GLU A 478 -9.41 -3.13 25.86
CA GLU A 478 -9.57 -1.83 26.51
C GLU A 478 -10.86 -1.81 27.37
N ALA A 479 -11.06 -0.72 28.13
CA ALA A 479 -12.23 -0.57 29.00
C ALA A 479 -13.58 -0.59 28.25
N ASP A 480 -13.57 -0.23 26.97
CA ASP A 480 -14.75 -0.26 26.09
C ASP A 480 -14.99 -1.64 25.44
N GLY A 481 -14.14 -2.62 25.74
CA GLY A 481 -14.23 -3.98 25.22
C GLY A 481 -13.54 -4.21 23.88
N THR A 482 -12.96 -3.20 23.24
CA THR A 482 -12.20 -3.36 21.98
C THR A 482 -10.92 -4.16 22.19
N VAL A 483 -10.52 -5.00 21.22
CA VAL A 483 -9.24 -5.73 21.31
C VAL A 483 -8.09 -4.76 21.16
N ARG A 484 -7.28 -4.63 22.22
CA ARG A 484 -5.97 -3.96 22.18
C ARG A 484 -4.87 -4.91 21.73
N GLN A 485 -4.89 -6.15 22.21
CA GLN A 485 -3.90 -7.16 21.84
C GLN A 485 -4.60 -8.49 21.61
N PRO A 486 -4.56 -9.02 20.38
CA PRO A 486 -5.12 -10.33 20.12
C PRO A 486 -4.26 -11.40 20.81
N LEU A 487 -4.91 -12.50 21.19
CA LEU A 487 -4.23 -13.66 21.74
C LEU A 487 -3.41 -14.31 20.64
N GLN A 488 -2.11 -14.42 20.86
CA GLN A 488 -1.15 -14.88 19.87
C GLN A 488 -0.38 -16.10 20.36
N THR A 489 0.21 -16.78 19.39
CA THR A 489 1.18 -17.85 19.58
C THR A 489 2.40 -17.61 18.69
N GLN A 490 3.60 -17.87 19.19
CA GLN A 490 4.82 -17.59 18.42
C GLN A 490 6.05 -18.42 18.79
N ALA A 491 6.97 -18.48 17.81
CA ALA A 491 8.37 -18.90 17.97
C ALA A 491 9.34 -17.71 17.83
N GLY A 492 9.27 -16.78 18.78
CA GLY A 492 10.05 -15.52 18.78
C GLY A 492 11.38 -15.63 19.54
N SER A 493 11.87 -14.51 20.06
CA SER A 493 12.97 -14.49 21.04
C SER A 493 12.55 -15.12 22.37
N ARG A 494 11.25 -15.08 22.67
CA ARG A 494 10.57 -15.84 23.71
C ARG A 494 9.36 -16.52 23.10
N ASN A 495 9.36 -17.85 23.15
CA ASN A 495 8.24 -18.63 22.69
C ASN A 495 7.11 -18.53 23.72
N HIS A 496 5.89 -18.38 23.23
CA HIS A 496 4.70 -18.50 24.07
C HIS A 496 3.64 -19.23 23.27
N ARG A 497 3.01 -20.22 23.92
CA ARG A 497 1.90 -20.95 23.31
C ARG A 497 0.65 -20.10 23.27
N TYR A 498 0.38 -19.34 24.33
CA TYR A 498 -0.71 -18.39 24.46
C TYR A 498 -0.18 -17.13 25.13
N GLY A 499 -0.21 -15.99 24.44
CA GLY A 499 0.28 -14.72 24.98
C GLY A 499 0.29 -13.60 23.94
N SER A 500 1.11 -12.58 24.17
CA SER A 500 1.41 -11.57 23.16
C SER A 500 2.91 -11.29 23.14
N SER A 501 3.44 -10.79 22.02
CA SER A 501 4.83 -10.30 21.93
C SER A 501 5.01 -8.91 22.55
N GLY A 502 4.06 -8.48 23.39
CA GLY A 502 3.94 -7.13 23.92
C GLY A 502 2.83 -6.31 23.24
N PRO A 503 2.38 -5.21 23.87
CA PRO A 503 1.44 -4.28 23.26
C PRO A 503 1.97 -3.75 21.94
N ASP A 504 1.14 -3.80 20.90
CA ASP A 504 1.39 -3.13 19.63
C ASP A 504 2.77 -3.41 19.05
N TRP A 505 3.30 -4.62 19.25
CA TRP A 505 4.69 -4.93 18.91
C TRP A 505 4.99 -4.63 17.44
N TRP A 506 3.99 -4.80 16.56
CA TRP A 506 4.07 -4.54 15.12
C TRP A 506 4.16 -3.05 14.77
N LEU A 507 3.86 -2.15 15.71
CA LEU A 507 4.08 -0.70 15.62
C LEU A 507 5.44 -0.26 16.18
N GLY A 508 6.26 -1.21 16.66
CA GLY A 508 7.58 -0.88 17.21
C GLY A 508 8.48 -0.22 16.17
N GLU A 509 9.29 0.76 16.60
CA GLU A 509 10.15 1.59 15.74
C GLU A 509 11.10 0.79 14.84
N GLN A 510 11.43 -0.45 15.22
CA GLN A 510 12.24 -1.34 14.40
C GLN A 510 11.54 -1.79 13.10
N PHE A 511 10.22 -1.67 12.99
CA PHE A 511 9.43 -2.15 11.87
C PHE A 511 9.03 -0.99 10.94
N ARG A 512 9.23 -1.19 9.62
CA ARG A 512 8.92 -0.19 8.59
C ARG A 512 7.46 -0.25 8.12
N SER A 513 6.82 -1.42 8.24
CA SER A 513 5.43 -1.66 7.88
C SER A 513 4.91 -2.93 8.53
N PHE A 514 3.59 -3.07 8.61
CA PHE A 514 2.94 -4.30 9.06
C PHE A 514 1.64 -4.54 8.29
N VAL A 515 1.19 -5.80 8.31
CA VAL A 515 -0.05 -6.28 7.72
C VAL A 515 -0.72 -7.28 8.65
N MET A 516 -2.05 -7.35 8.56
CA MET A 516 -2.86 -8.34 9.27
C MET A 516 -3.79 -9.02 8.27
N PHE A 517 -3.84 -10.33 8.32
CA PHE A 517 -4.60 -11.14 7.37
C PHE A 517 -5.33 -12.26 8.09
N LEU A 518 -6.51 -12.61 7.58
CA LEU A 518 -7.34 -13.71 8.05
C LEU A 518 -7.78 -14.61 6.89
N HIS A 519 -8.11 -15.85 7.21
CA HIS A 519 -8.57 -16.90 6.29
C HIS A 519 -9.61 -17.75 7.04
N ASP A 520 -10.65 -18.23 6.35
CA ASP A 520 -11.74 -18.99 6.97
C ASP A 520 -11.42 -20.50 7.22
#